data_AF-R5MKG2-F1
#
_entry.id   AF-R5MKG2-F1
#
_cell.length_a   1.000
_cell.length_b   1.000
_cell.length_c   1.000
_cell.angle_alpha   90.00
_cell.angle_beta   90.00
_cell.angle_gamma   90.00
#
_symmetry.space_group_name_H-M   'P 1'
#
loop_
_entity.id
_entity.type
_entity.pdbx_description
1 polymer ?
#
loop_
_entity_poly.entity_id
_entity_poly.type
_entity_poly.pdbx_seq_one_letter_code
_entity_poly.pdbx_strand_id
1 'polypeptide(L)'
;MHSLYVNLCATNKDIFSEQERIANELQRIQQLEVHHTNKHILDFKASRPFLWQVVMFGIILLLLVGNACQFKRNMQLSDNDLKCRLIKMYGGISGNELDTLEVVFHRDRDKTVIRNIRNEVEDFEYRTRVRAEKLEKARLLQQEAEEFE
;
A
#
# COMPACT_ATOMS: atom_id res chain seq x y z
N MET A 1 -62.57 -2.66 -63.40
CA MET A 1 -61.81 -3.90 -63.05
C MET A 1 -60.31 -3.79 -63.35
N HIS A 2 -59.88 -3.38 -64.54
CA HIS A 2 -58.45 -3.36 -64.93
C HIS A 2 -57.56 -2.41 -64.08
N SER A 3 -58.06 -1.22 -63.74
CA SER A 3 -57.30 -0.21 -62.94
C SER A 3 -57.04 -0.65 -61.49
N LEU A 4 -57.97 -1.40 -60.87
CA LEU A 4 -57.78 -1.90 -59.52
C LEU A 4 -56.69 -2.97 -59.46
N TYR A 5 -56.59 -3.83 -60.49
CA TYR A 5 -55.57 -4.87 -60.55
C TYR A 5 -54.16 -4.29 -60.76
N VAL A 6 -54.05 -3.24 -61.58
CA VAL A 6 -52.78 -2.53 -61.80
C VAL A 6 -52.31 -1.83 -60.53
N ASN A 7 -53.21 -1.17 -59.80
CA ASN A 7 -52.86 -0.53 -58.53
C ASN A 7 -52.46 -1.56 -57.47
N LEU A 8 -53.17 -2.69 -57.37
CA LEU A 8 -52.80 -3.77 -56.45
C LEU A 8 -51.42 -4.36 -56.76
N CYS A 9 -51.12 -4.54 -58.05
CA CYS A 9 -49.81 -5.01 -58.52
C CYS A 9 -48.69 -4.02 -58.19
N ALA A 10 -48.94 -2.73 -58.38
CA ALA A 10 -48.00 -1.67 -58.02
C ALA A 10 -47.73 -1.63 -56.50
N THR A 11 -48.79 -1.69 -55.68
CA THR A 11 -48.67 -1.72 -54.21
C THR A 11 -47.95 -2.97 -53.72
N ASN A 12 -48.23 -4.15 -54.29
CA ASN A 12 -47.53 -5.39 -53.91
C ASN A 12 -46.05 -5.35 -54.28
N LYS A 13 -45.70 -4.73 -55.42
CA LYS A 13 -44.30 -4.56 -55.84
C LYS A 13 -43.55 -3.63 -54.88
N ASP A 14 -44.18 -2.55 -54.46
CA ASP A 14 -43.61 -1.57 -53.53
C ASP A 14 -43.38 -2.20 -52.13
N ILE A 15 -44.36 -2.96 -51.63
CA ILE A 15 -44.24 -3.72 -50.38
C ILE A 15 -43.09 -4.73 -50.46
N PHE A 16 -42.93 -5.42 -51.60
CA PHE A 16 -41.85 -6.39 -51.76
C PHE A 16 -40.46 -5.72 -51.75
N SER A 17 -40.30 -4.56 -52.39
CA SER A 17 -39.03 -3.82 -52.33
C SER A 17 -38.71 -3.27 -50.94
N GLU A 18 -39.72 -2.83 -50.18
CA GLU A 18 -39.51 -2.38 -48.80
C GLU A 18 -39.13 -3.55 -47.88
N GLN A 19 -39.73 -4.72 -48.06
CA GLN A 19 -39.36 -5.94 -47.34
C GLN A 19 -37.90 -6.33 -47.60
N GLU A 20 -37.46 -6.26 -48.86
CA GLU A 20 -36.08 -6.57 -49.24
C GLU A 20 -35.09 -5.56 -48.65
N ARG A 21 -35.48 -4.27 -48.58
CA ARG A 21 -34.67 -3.23 -47.93
C ARG A 21 -34.56 -3.44 -46.42
N ILE A 22 -35.65 -3.80 -45.74
CA ILE A 22 -35.66 -4.09 -44.30
C ILE A 22 -34.81 -5.33 -43.99
N ALA A 23 -34.91 -6.39 -44.80
CA ALA A 23 -34.10 -7.58 -44.63
C ALA A 23 -32.59 -7.30 -44.75
N ASN A 24 -32.20 -6.45 -45.71
CA ASN A 24 -30.81 -6.08 -45.93
C ASN A 24 -30.26 -5.20 -44.78
N GLU A 25 -31.05 -4.25 -44.27
CA GLU A 25 -30.67 -3.44 -43.11
C GLU A 25 -30.55 -4.28 -41.83
N LEU A 26 -31.48 -5.22 -41.60
CA LEU A 26 -31.41 -6.13 -40.47
C LEU A 26 -30.16 -7.02 -40.54
N GLN A 27 -29.83 -7.51 -41.73
CA GLN A 27 -28.61 -8.29 -41.96
C GLN A 27 -27.34 -7.45 -41.71
N ARG A 28 -27.33 -6.16 -42.10
CA ARG A 28 -26.22 -5.24 -41.80
C ARG A 28 -26.06 -4.97 -40.31
N ILE A 29 -27.15 -4.72 -39.59
CA ILE A 29 -27.13 -4.48 -38.14
C ILE A 29 -26.62 -5.71 -37.41
N GLN A 30 -27.10 -6.90 -37.79
CA GLN A 30 -26.66 -8.16 -37.19
C GLN A 30 -25.17 -8.43 -37.45
N GLN A 31 -24.66 -8.14 -38.65
CA GLN A 31 -23.23 -8.26 -38.95
C GLN A 31 -22.38 -7.26 -38.13
N LEU A 32 -22.86 -6.03 -37.95
CA LEU A 32 -22.17 -5.00 -37.17
C LEU A 32 -22.12 -5.35 -35.69
N GLU A 33 -23.24 -5.84 -35.13
CA GLU A 33 -23.36 -6.28 -33.75
C GLU A 33 -22.49 -7.51 -33.47
N VAL A 34 -22.47 -8.49 -34.37
CA VAL A 34 -21.58 -9.67 -34.27
C VAL A 34 -20.12 -9.25 -34.33
N HIS A 35 -19.75 -8.30 -35.19
CA HIS A 35 -18.37 -7.82 -35.29
C HIS A 35 -17.94 -7.03 -34.04
N HIS A 36 -18.82 -6.19 -33.48
CA HIS A 36 -18.52 -5.43 -32.26
C HIS A 36 -18.47 -6.32 -31.00
N THR A 37 -19.36 -7.31 -30.92
CA THR A 37 -19.44 -8.22 -29.77
C THR A 37 -18.27 -9.21 -29.73
N ASN A 38 -17.78 -9.66 -30.90
CA ASN A 38 -16.63 -10.58 -30.96
C ASN A 38 -15.27 -9.88 -30.79
N LYS A 39 -15.17 -8.56 -31.01
CA LYS A 39 -13.89 -7.84 -30.91
C LYS A 39 -13.53 -7.41 -29.49
N HIS A 40 -14.50 -7.33 -28.58
CA HIS A 40 -14.30 -6.78 -27.24
C HIS A 40 -14.30 -7.80 -26.09
N ILE A 41 -14.68 -9.06 -26.33
CA ILE A 41 -14.90 -10.02 -25.23
C ILE A 41 -13.83 -11.13 -25.15
N LEU A 42 -13.03 -11.45 -26.17
CA LEU A 42 -12.19 -12.66 -26.13
C LEU A 42 -10.79 -12.57 -26.78
N ASP A 43 -9.99 -11.57 -26.42
CA ASP A 43 -8.52 -11.76 -26.29
C ASP A 43 -8.10 -11.94 -24.81
N PHE A 44 -9.08 -12.02 -23.90
CA PHE A 44 -8.85 -12.28 -22.48
C PHE A 44 -8.61 -13.78 -22.18
N LYS A 45 -8.94 -14.66 -23.13
CA LYS A 45 -8.89 -16.11 -22.95
C LYS A 45 -7.62 -16.69 -23.56
N ALA A 46 -6.59 -16.81 -22.72
CA ALA A 46 -5.34 -17.55 -22.96
C ALA A 46 -4.29 -16.90 -23.89
N SER A 47 -3.93 -15.64 -23.61
CA SER A 47 -2.65 -15.11 -24.04
C SER A 47 -1.57 -15.46 -23.01
N ARG A 48 -0.51 -16.18 -23.40
CA ARG A 48 0.67 -16.47 -22.56
C ARG A 48 1.17 -15.26 -21.74
N PRO A 49 1.23 -14.03 -22.27
CA PRO A 49 1.61 -12.85 -21.49
C PRO A 49 0.61 -12.47 -20.39
N PHE A 50 -0.70 -12.74 -20.55
CA PHE A 50 -1.69 -12.45 -19.51
C PHE A 50 -1.47 -13.30 -18.25
N LEU A 51 -1.18 -14.59 -18.44
CA LEU A 51 -0.81 -15.48 -17.32
C LEU A 51 0.47 -15.01 -16.63
N TRP A 52 1.49 -14.62 -17.41
CA TRP A 52 2.72 -14.03 -16.87
C TRP A 52 2.47 -12.74 -16.10
N GLN A 53 1.55 -11.90 -16.56
CA GLN A 53 1.22 -10.63 -15.92
C GLN A 53 0.50 -10.84 -14.59
N VAL A 54 -0.42 -11.81 -14.50
CA VAL A 54 -1.07 -12.20 -13.23
C VAL A 54 -0.05 -12.79 -12.26
N VAL A 55 0.87 -13.64 -12.73
CA VAL A 55 1.93 -14.21 -11.89
C VAL A 55 2.87 -13.13 -11.35
N MET A 56 3.33 -12.21 -12.20
CA MET A 56 4.18 -11.08 -11.79
C MET A 56 3.47 -10.19 -10.77
N PHE A 57 2.19 -9.89 -10.99
CA PHE A 57 1.40 -9.12 -10.04
C PHE A 57 1.27 -9.84 -8.70
N GLY A 58 1.06 -11.16 -8.72
CA GLY A 58 1.06 -11.99 -7.52
C GLY A 58 2.39 -11.97 -6.77
N ILE A 59 3.52 -12.04 -7.47
CA ILE A 59 4.86 -11.95 -6.86
C ILE A 59 5.08 -10.57 -6.24
N ILE A 60 4.69 -9.49 -6.92
CA ILE A 60 4.81 -8.12 -6.40
C ILE A 60 3.98 -7.95 -5.12
N LEU A 61 2.73 -8.44 -5.11
CA LEU A 61 1.89 -8.40 -3.92
C LEU A 61 2.49 -9.22 -2.77
N LEU A 62 3.02 -10.41 -3.06
CA LEU A 62 3.67 -11.25 -2.05
C LEU A 62 4.91 -10.56 -1.46
N LEU A 63 5.72 -9.92 -2.30
CA LEU A 63 6.87 -9.12 -1.87
C LEU A 63 6.43 -7.91 -1.04
N LEU A 64 5.35 -7.23 -1.41
CA LEU A 64 4.84 -6.08 -0.68
C LEU A 64 4.34 -6.48 0.72
N VAL A 65 3.56 -7.56 0.80
CA VAL A 65 3.08 -8.11 2.08
C VAL A 65 4.25 -8.61 2.91
N GLY A 66 5.21 -9.31 2.31
CA GLY A 66 6.42 -9.77 2.97
C GLY A 66 7.24 -8.61 3.54
N ASN A 67 7.45 -7.55 2.76
CA ASN A 67 8.12 -6.33 3.21
C ASN A 67 7.34 -5.60 4.31
N ALA A 68 6.01 -5.50 4.21
CA ALA A 68 5.18 -4.88 5.24
C ALA A 68 5.22 -5.68 6.56
N CYS A 69 5.16 -7.01 6.49
CA CYS A 69 5.30 -7.89 7.64
C CYS A 69 6.70 -7.79 8.26
N GLN A 70 7.75 -7.81 7.45
CA GLN A 70 9.13 -7.57 7.89
C GLN A 70 9.28 -6.20 8.54
N PHE A 71 8.74 -5.15 7.91
CA PHE A 71 8.75 -3.80 8.45
C PHE A 71 8.01 -3.70 9.77
N LYS A 72 6.85 -4.37 9.91
CA LYS A 72 6.11 -4.46 11.17
C LYS A 72 6.90 -5.18 12.25
N ARG A 73 7.56 -6.30 11.92
CA ARG A 73 8.45 -7.03 12.85
C ARG A 73 9.68 -6.22 13.22
N ASN A 74 10.27 -5.50 12.27
CA ASN A 74 11.42 -4.64 12.48
C ASN A 74 11.06 -3.41 13.33
N MET A 75 9.88 -2.83 13.12
CA MET A 75 9.30 -1.81 14.00
C MET A 75 9.08 -2.37 15.41
N GLN A 76 8.51 -3.57 15.55
CA GLN A 76 8.36 -4.21 16.86
C GLN A 76 9.70 -4.48 17.55
N LEU A 77 10.74 -4.88 16.81
CA LEU A 77 12.10 -5.03 17.35
C LEU A 77 12.67 -3.68 17.80
N SER A 78 12.52 -2.63 16.98
CA SER A 78 12.97 -1.27 17.33
C SER A 78 12.20 -0.70 18.52
N ASP A 79 10.91 -1.00 18.65
CA ASP A 79 10.07 -0.60 19.79
C ASP A 79 10.53 -1.34 21.06
N ASN A 80 10.85 -2.63 20.97
CA ASN A 80 11.38 -3.42 22.07
C ASN A 80 12.77 -2.95 22.51
N ASP A 81 13.65 -2.59 21.57
CA ASP A 81 14.96 -2.02 21.88
C ASP A 81 14.83 -0.65 22.56
N LEU A 82 13.91 0.20 22.05
CA LEU A 82 13.60 1.49 22.67
C LEU A 82 13.03 1.32 24.09
N LYS A 83 12.12 0.36 24.29
CA LYS A 83 11.58 0.01 25.61
C LYS A 83 12.68 -0.43 26.57
N CYS A 84 13.60 -1.28 26.12
CA CYS A 84 14.73 -1.76 26.92
C CYS A 84 15.68 -0.63 27.32
N ARG A 85 16.05 0.25 26.37
CA ARG A 85 16.90 1.42 26.64
C ARG A 85 16.24 2.40 27.59
N LEU A 86 14.97 2.68 27.38
CA LEU A 86 14.21 3.59 28.24
C LEU A 86 14.12 3.03 29.68
N ILE A 87 13.85 1.74 29.88
CA ILE A 87 13.89 1.09 31.20
C ILE A 87 15.25 1.27 31.89
N LYS A 88 16.35 1.13 31.12
CA LYS A 88 17.71 1.32 31.62
C LYS A 88 18.02 2.79 31.94
N MET A 89 17.51 3.71 31.13
CA MET A 89 17.69 5.16 31.24
C MET A 89 17.03 5.73 32.49
N TYR A 90 15.81 5.27 32.79
CA TYR A 90 15.17 5.61 34.05
C TYR A 90 16.00 5.06 35.24
N GLY A 91 16.79 3.99 35.07
CA GLY A 91 17.67 3.47 36.12
C GLY A 91 17.04 2.32 36.91
N GLY A 92 16.18 1.54 36.25
CA GLY A 92 15.36 0.51 36.90
C GLY A 92 14.33 1.15 37.84
N ILE A 93 13.22 1.66 37.30
CA ILE A 93 12.38 2.62 38.04
C ILE A 93 11.00 2.14 38.45
N SER A 94 10.63 2.72 39.61
CA SER A 94 9.32 2.84 40.23
C SER A 94 8.14 2.82 39.25
N GLY A 95 7.10 2.07 39.61
CA GLY A 95 5.99 1.72 38.71
C GLY A 95 5.17 2.89 38.14
N ASN A 96 5.33 4.13 38.62
CA ASN A 96 4.48 5.26 38.21
C ASN A 96 4.81 5.81 36.81
N GLU A 97 6.09 5.83 36.42
CA GLU A 97 6.50 6.25 35.06
C GLU A 97 6.34 5.13 34.03
N LEU A 98 6.45 3.86 34.47
CA LEU A 98 6.22 2.69 33.63
C LEU A 98 4.75 2.56 33.20
N ASP A 99 3.81 2.85 34.09
CA ASP A 99 2.36 2.76 33.83
C ASP A 99 1.92 3.83 32.81
N THR A 100 2.46 5.04 32.92
CA THR A 100 2.20 6.13 31.96
C THR A 100 2.72 5.79 30.56
N LEU A 101 3.90 5.16 30.50
CA LEU A 101 4.53 4.77 29.26
C LEU A 101 3.85 3.55 28.62
N GLU A 102 3.36 2.61 29.42
CA GLU A 102 2.57 1.47 28.97
C GLU A 102 1.27 1.95 28.30
N VAL A 103 0.57 2.93 28.89
CA VAL A 103 -0.64 3.53 28.30
C VAL A 103 -0.35 4.20 26.95
N VAL A 104 0.76 4.92 26.83
CA VAL A 104 1.15 5.60 25.58
C VAL A 104 1.50 4.60 24.47
N PHE A 105 2.25 3.53 24.77
CA PHE A 105 2.62 2.53 23.76
C PHE A 105 1.47 1.56 23.42
N HIS A 106 0.52 1.33 24.32
CA HIS A 106 -0.63 0.43 24.07
C HIS A 106 -1.83 1.13 23.43
N ARG A 107 -2.17 2.36 23.86
CA ARG A 107 -3.48 2.96 23.57
C ARG A 107 -3.47 3.92 22.39
N ASP A 108 -2.38 4.67 22.17
CA ASP A 108 -2.29 5.67 21.10
C ASP A 108 -0.90 5.67 20.46
N ARG A 109 -0.72 4.77 19.49
CA ARG A 109 0.55 4.54 18.79
C ARG A 109 0.82 5.64 17.76
N ASP A 110 0.88 6.89 18.20
CA ASP A 110 1.20 8.04 17.36
C ASP A 110 2.73 8.11 17.13
N LYS A 111 3.12 8.13 15.86
CA LYS A 111 4.53 8.25 15.42
C LYS A 111 5.19 9.51 15.99
N THR A 112 4.41 10.54 16.27
CA THR A 112 4.88 11.79 16.87
C THR A 112 5.37 11.58 18.31
N VAL A 113 4.62 10.80 19.09
CA VAL A 113 4.92 10.53 20.49
C VAL A 113 6.15 9.62 20.62
N ILE A 114 6.26 8.60 19.78
CA ILE A 114 7.46 7.74 19.70
C ILE A 114 8.71 8.57 19.36
N ARG A 115 8.59 9.56 18.48
CA ARG A 115 9.70 10.44 18.11
C ARG A 115 10.11 11.37 19.26
N ASN A 116 9.14 11.91 20.01
CA ASN A 116 9.45 12.71 21.19
C ASN A 116 10.16 11.90 22.27
N ILE A 117 9.68 10.69 22.57
CA ILE A 117 10.31 9.78 23.53
C ILE A 117 11.74 9.43 23.08
N ARG A 118 11.96 9.18 21.79
CA ARG A 118 13.29 8.92 21.24
C ARG A 118 14.23 10.11 21.46
N ASN A 119 13.78 11.33 21.20
CA ASN A 119 14.58 12.53 21.41
C ASN A 119 14.91 12.74 22.89
N GLU A 120 13.98 12.45 23.79
CA GLU A 120 14.19 12.57 25.23
C GLU A 120 15.21 11.54 25.75
N VAL A 121 15.14 10.30 25.25
CA VAL A 121 16.16 9.26 25.50
C VAL A 121 17.54 9.71 25.05
N GLU A 122 17.63 10.20 23.81
CA GLU A 122 18.88 10.63 23.19
C GLU A 122 19.51 11.82 23.94
N ASP A 123 18.69 12.80 24.37
CA ASP A 123 19.15 13.96 25.11
C ASP A 123 19.74 13.60 26.48
N PHE A 124 19.14 12.66 27.21
CA PHE A 124 19.70 12.23 28.49
C PHE A 124 20.86 11.23 28.35
N GLU A 125 20.90 10.39 27.32
CA GLU A 125 22.11 9.61 26.99
C GLU A 125 23.28 10.57 26.71
N TYR A 126 23.03 11.65 25.95
CA TYR A 126 24.00 12.69 25.69
C TYR A 126 24.47 13.40 26.96
N ARG A 127 23.55 13.87 27.81
CA ARG A 127 23.90 14.51 29.10
C ARG A 127 24.69 13.58 30.02
N THR A 128 24.33 12.30 30.05
CA THR A 128 25.01 11.29 30.87
C THR A 128 26.43 11.06 30.40
N ARG A 129 26.65 10.94 29.08
CA ARG A 129 28.00 10.84 28.49
C ARG A 129 28.84 12.06 28.78
N VAL A 130 28.31 13.26 28.57
CA VAL A 130 29.05 14.51 28.84
C VAL A 130 29.44 14.63 30.31
N ARG A 131 28.58 14.20 31.25
CA ARG A 131 28.93 14.15 32.68
C ARG A 131 30.02 13.12 32.98
N ALA A 132 29.95 11.93 32.37
CA ALA A 132 30.96 10.89 32.53
C ALA A 132 32.33 11.35 31.99
N GLU A 133 32.37 11.94 30.80
CA GLU A 133 33.60 12.48 30.20
C GLU A 133 34.22 13.61 31.03
N LYS A 134 33.39 14.50 31.59
CA LYS A 134 33.87 15.55 32.51
C LYS A 134 34.44 14.96 33.80
N LEU A 135 33.80 13.93 34.33
CA LEU A 135 34.26 13.24 35.53
C LEU A 135 35.57 12.47 35.27
N GLU A 136 35.69 11.83 34.12
CA GLU A 136 36.90 11.12 33.71
C GLU A 136 38.07 12.08 33.49
N LYS A 137 37.84 13.21 32.81
CA LYS A 137 38.84 14.28 32.69
C LYS A 137 39.26 14.84 34.05
N ALA A 138 38.31 15.03 34.96
CA ALA A 138 38.63 15.47 36.32
C ALA A 138 39.48 14.44 37.08
N ARG A 139 39.22 13.14 36.90
CA ARG A 139 40.04 12.07 37.47
C ARG A 139 41.44 12.00 36.88
N LEU A 140 41.59 12.13 35.56
CA LEU A 140 42.91 12.16 34.92
C LEU A 140 43.75 13.35 35.39
N LEU A 141 43.14 14.54 35.51
CA LEU A 141 43.81 15.71 36.08
C LEU A 141 44.19 15.54 37.55
N GLN A 142 43.37 14.84 38.34
CA GLN A 142 43.72 14.49 39.72
C GLN A 142 44.87 13.49 39.78
N GLN A 143 44.92 12.49 38.90
CA GLN A 143 46.03 11.53 38.83
C GLN A 143 47.34 12.18 38.38
N GLU A 144 47.31 13.08 37.39
CA GLU A 144 48.51 13.85 37.01
C GLU A 144 48.97 14.76 38.16
N ALA A 145 48.05 15.38 38.90
CA ALA A 145 48.42 16.21 40.05
C ALA A 145 49.05 15.40 41.20
N GLU A 146 48.59 14.16 41.43
CA GLU A 146 49.16 13.24 42.42
C GLU A 146 50.49 12.60 41.97
N GLU A 147 50.78 12.48 40.66
CA GLU A 147 52.08 12.01 40.15
C GLU A 147 53.18 13.09 40.18
N PHE A 148 52.82 14.37 40.22
CA PHE A 148 53.75 15.51 40.28
C PHE A 148 53.98 16.07 41.70
N GLU A 149 53.37 15.47 42.73
CA GLU A 149 53.62 15.73 44.17
C GLU A 149 54.61 14.71 44.76
#